data_AF-A0A7K2JRU5-F1
#
_entry.id   AF-A0A7K2JRU5-F1
#
_cell.length_a   1.000
_cell.length_b   1.000
_cell.length_c   1.000
_cell.angle_alpha   90.00
_cell.angle_beta   90.00
_cell.angle_gamma   90.00
#
_symmetry.space_group_name_H-M   'P 1'
#
loop_
_entity.id
_entity.type
_entity.pdbx_description
1 polymer ?
#
loop_
_entity_poly.entity_id
_entity_poly.type
_entity_poly.pdbx_seq_one_letter_code
_entity_poly.pdbx_strand_id
1 'polypeptide(L)'
;MTSTRTTRLRRPLLAGTTAVAALAVTAGLVAATSEPAKAATGPKLSLIAATNSITLTSWKEDPGVYLDLGTYLTAEGTPLELKVTRKSYKDPVTVTQTVYEGGKAKTKALPKGTVKDFSGLPGFAEITVTDKAGKKVLTRAEDFCPNNASGRVRPDAPATSKYPESCPTNPFTLGSVWGVEKGWAANTYAGSYTDAVKLPAGTYTAKVGVAKKYRDLFGIADKPATVKVTVQERSYEDEEGAAAPVSRSARSAETGEHAGHSGHEAGGQAPSGHAGHGPGHAPTPAQAAAPVTSGAGASYNVGHGPLKAAPPALPWAVKKEQAARAMRIGDTGGQTDGSRKAPALKPLSKRPTGKATVPDVPKPDLRSLPAYGIVISDGEQDVPGKDYLAFSANVWNAGPAQLVVDGFRTPGKAKMDAYQYFYDAKGKQVGYTPTGTMEWDPRPGHVHWHFTDFASYRLLKADKKEAVRSGKEAFCLANTDAVDYTVKNANWHPFNTDLATACGQENSISVREVLDVGSGDTYTQDLPGQSFDITQVPNGTYYIQVLANPEKRLKETSLDNNSALRKIVLGGKPGKRTVTVPAHELVNAN
;
A
#
# COMPACT_ATOMS: atom_id res chain seq x y z
N MET A 1 1.40 46.94 71.48
CA MET A 1 0.00 46.57 71.13
C MET A 1 -0.24 45.11 71.52
N THR A 2 -1.51 44.72 71.70
CA THR A 2 -2.00 43.40 72.12
C THR A 2 -1.60 42.29 71.11
N SER A 3 -1.15 41.09 71.56
CA SER A 3 -1.94 39.91 72.01
C SER A 3 -2.63 39.19 70.82
N THR A 4 -2.73 37.85 70.70
CA THR A 4 -2.86 36.79 71.75
C THR A 4 -2.55 35.39 71.18
N ARG A 5 -1.83 34.51 71.93
CA ARG A 5 -2.05 33.03 72.19
C ARG A 5 -2.44 32.02 71.03
N THR A 6 -2.20 30.69 71.05
CA THR A 6 -1.55 29.71 71.98
C THR A 6 -1.42 28.28 71.39
N THR A 7 -0.41 27.49 71.85
CA THR A 7 -0.41 25.99 72.08
C THR A 7 -0.55 25.01 70.90
N ARG A 8 -0.11 23.72 70.92
CA ARG A 8 0.65 22.78 71.84
C ARG A 8 1.29 21.68 70.92
N LEU A 9 2.49 21.09 71.14
CA LEU A 9 2.94 20.08 72.16
C LEU A 9 2.06 18.81 72.18
N ARG A 10 2.50 17.53 72.27
CA ARG A 10 3.69 16.75 72.77
C ARG A 10 3.68 15.37 72.03
N ARG A 11 4.63 14.40 72.04
CA ARG A 11 6.08 14.18 72.35
C ARG A 11 6.46 12.77 71.75
N PRO A 12 7.74 12.35 71.62
CA PRO A 12 8.10 11.00 71.13
C PRO A 12 8.25 9.96 72.26
N LEU A 13 8.47 8.68 71.90
CA LEU A 13 8.77 7.57 72.82
C LEU A 13 9.84 6.60 72.27
N LEU A 14 10.49 5.86 73.17
CA LEU A 14 11.64 4.96 72.91
C LEU A 14 11.31 3.52 73.34
N ALA A 15 11.76 2.56 72.53
CA ALA A 15 12.04 1.16 72.91
C ALA A 15 12.98 0.56 71.84
N GLY A 16 13.83 -0.43 72.13
CA GLY A 16 14.10 -1.06 73.42
C GLY A 16 14.40 -2.56 73.26
N THR A 17 15.70 -2.91 73.24
CA THR A 17 16.27 -4.28 73.39
C THR A 17 15.68 -5.43 72.56
N THR A 18 16.51 -6.03 71.71
CA THR A 18 17.08 -7.37 71.97
C THR A 18 18.17 -7.69 70.95
N ALA A 19 19.17 -8.48 71.35
CA ALA A 19 20.23 -8.96 70.46
C ALA A 19 20.09 -10.47 70.27
N VAL A 20 20.20 -10.92 69.02
CA VAL A 20 20.43 -12.33 68.68
C VAL A 20 21.60 -12.37 67.70
N ALA A 21 22.76 -12.80 68.20
CA ALA A 21 23.89 -13.11 67.35
C ALA A 21 23.71 -14.54 66.80
N ALA A 22 23.53 -14.67 65.49
CA ALA A 22 23.52 -15.95 64.80
C ALA A 22 24.70 -15.99 63.82
N LEU A 23 25.58 -16.98 63.99
CA LEU A 23 26.77 -17.15 63.17
C LEU A 23 26.38 -17.59 61.75
N ALA A 24 26.59 -16.74 60.75
CA ALA A 24 26.50 -17.10 59.34
C ALA A 24 27.90 -17.43 58.80
N VAL A 25 28.09 -18.67 58.37
CA VAL A 25 29.38 -19.17 57.85
C VAL A 25 29.78 -18.42 56.58
N THR A 26 31.02 -17.95 56.51
CA THR A 26 31.63 -17.38 55.30
C THR A 26 31.96 -18.46 54.26
N ALA A 27 30.92 -19.14 53.76
CA ALA A 27 31.03 -19.99 52.59
C ALA A 27 31.31 -19.10 51.37
N GLY A 28 32.48 -19.28 50.75
CA GLY A 28 32.95 -18.48 49.62
C GLY A 28 32.18 -18.74 48.34
N LEU A 29 30.93 -18.26 48.26
CA LEU A 29 30.21 -18.12 47.00
C LEU A 29 30.91 -17.07 46.15
N VAL A 30 31.81 -17.54 45.27
CA VAL A 30 32.20 -16.80 44.07
C VAL A 30 30.93 -16.67 43.23
N ALA A 31 30.18 -15.59 43.47
CA ALA A 31 29.10 -15.17 42.60
C ALA A 31 29.74 -14.86 41.25
N ALA A 32 29.68 -15.83 40.33
CA ALA A 32 29.95 -15.59 38.93
C ALA A 32 28.90 -14.58 38.46
N THR A 33 29.27 -13.30 38.51
CA THR A 33 28.43 -12.21 38.02
C THR A 33 28.28 -12.42 36.53
N SER A 34 27.16 -12.99 36.14
CA SER A 34 26.73 -12.99 34.75
C SER A 34 26.70 -11.53 34.31
N GLU A 35 27.58 -11.16 33.38
CA GLU A 35 27.48 -9.86 32.72
C GLU A 35 26.03 -9.70 32.24
N PRO A 36 25.35 -8.57 32.54
CA PRO A 36 23.96 -8.39 32.15
C PRO A 36 23.86 -8.49 30.63
N ALA A 37 23.37 -9.63 30.15
CA ALA A 37 23.56 -10.09 28.77
C ALA A 37 23.16 -9.00 27.79
N LYS A 38 24.17 -8.42 27.11
CA LYS A 38 24.10 -7.14 26.39
C LYS A 38 22.82 -7.06 25.56
N ALA A 39 21.84 -6.34 26.09
CA ALA A 39 20.44 -6.49 25.67
C ALA A 39 20.31 -6.29 24.16
N ALA A 40 19.79 -7.31 23.46
CA ALA A 40 19.83 -7.41 22.00
C ALA A 40 19.30 -6.13 21.34
N THR A 41 20.19 -5.40 20.66
CA THR A 41 19.96 -4.03 20.19
C THR A 41 19.17 -3.95 18.87
N GLY A 42 18.30 -4.93 18.63
CA GLY A 42 17.54 -5.10 17.39
C GLY A 42 16.51 -6.23 17.49
N PRO A 43 15.74 -6.48 16.42
CA PRO A 43 14.66 -7.45 16.44
C PRO A 43 15.20 -8.88 16.58
N LYS A 44 14.59 -9.67 17.47
CA LYS A 44 14.77 -11.12 17.51
C LYS A 44 13.89 -11.72 16.40
N LEU A 45 14.49 -12.03 15.26
CA LEU A 45 13.79 -12.61 14.12
C LEU A 45 13.80 -14.14 14.17
N SER A 46 12.68 -14.78 13.83
CA SER A 46 12.59 -16.25 13.72
C SER A 46 11.68 -16.68 12.58
N LEU A 47 12.09 -17.71 11.83
CA LEU A 47 11.20 -18.42 10.92
C LEU A 47 10.31 -19.38 11.73
N ILE A 48 9.02 -19.38 11.47
CA ILE A 48 8.04 -20.34 11.99
C ILE A 48 7.20 -20.91 10.85
N ALA A 49 6.55 -22.06 11.10
CA ALA A 49 5.38 -22.49 10.33
C ALA A 49 4.15 -22.40 11.24
N ALA A 50 3.04 -21.86 10.73
CA ALA A 50 1.77 -21.83 11.44
C ALA A 50 1.07 -23.20 11.45
N THR A 51 1.43 -24.07 10.50
CA THR A 51 0.93 -25.45 10.39
C THR A 51 2.05 -26.41 10.00
N ASN A 52 1.93 -27.67 10.44
CA ASN A 52 2.82 -28.76 10.04
C ASN A 52 2.40 -29.43 8.72
N SER A 53 1.22 -29.07 8.18
CA SER A 53 0.69 -29.61 6.92
C SER A 53 -0.25 -28.64 6.22
N ILE A 54 -0.16 -28.61 4.89
CA ILE A 54 -1.05 -27.84 4.00
C ILE A 54 -1.59 -28.72 2.86
N THR A 55 -2.64 -28.23 2.21
CA THR A 55 -3.09 -28.70 0.89
C THR A 55 -3.00 -27.53 -0.09
N LEU A 56 -2.42 -27.78 -1.27
CA LEU A 56 -2.41 -26.87 -2.40
C LEU A 56 -3.31 -27.43 -3.51
N THR A 57 -4.10 -26.58 -4.14
CA THR A 57 -4.90 -26.93 -5.32
C THR A 57 -4.16 -26.52 -6.58
N SER A 58 -4.05 -27.45 -7.54
CA SER A 58 -3.84 -27.15 -8.96
C SER A 58 -5.18 -27.26 -9.65
N TRP A 59 -5.50 -26.33 -10.54
CA TRP A 59 -6.67 -26.43 -11.41
C TRP A 59 -6.28 -27.19 -12.69
N LYS A 60 -7.23 -27.88 -13.35
CA LYS A 60 -7.01 -28.54 -14.65
C LYS A 60 -6.90 -27.50 -15.78
N GLU A 61 -7.58 -26.38 -15.57
CA GLU A 61 -7.72 -25.24 -16.47
C GLU A 61 -6.52 -24.28 -16.37
N ASP A 62 -5.92 -24.16 -15.18
CA ASP A 62 -4.63 -23.48 -14.96
C ASP A 62 -3.66 -24.37 -14.14
N PRO A 63 -2.87 -25.24 -14.80
CA PRO A 63 -2.06 -26.25 -14.11
C PRO A 63 -0.78 -25.73 -13.46
N GLY A 64 -0.86 -25.49 -12.14
CA GLY A 64 0.27 -25.23 -11.25
C GLY A 64 -0.17 -25.05 -9.79
N VAL A 65 0.78 -25.00 -8.85
CA VAL A 65 0.50 -24.64 -7.45
C VAL A 65 1.35 -23.46 -6.99
N TYR A 66 0.76 -22.59 -6.19
CA TYR A 66 1.47 -21.52 -5.50
C TYR A 66 1.99 -22.00 -4.15
N LEU A 67 3.24 -21.69 -3.82
CA LEU A 67 3.91 -22.20 -2.61
C LEU A 67 3.64 -21.35 -1.37
N ASP A 68 2.36 -21.14 -1.01
CA ASP A 68 2.02 -20.63 0.33
C ASP A 68 2.15 -21.75 1.36
N LEU A 69 3.36 -21.89 1.90
CA LEU A 69 3.72 -22.96 2.82
C LEU A 69 3.31 -22.68 4.28
N GLY A 70 2.55 -21.60 4.53
CA GLY A 70 2.15 -21.20 5.88
C GLY A 70 3.33 -20.86 6.78
N THR A 71 4.43 -20.35 6.21
CA THR A 71 5.67 -20.01 6.90
C THR A 71 5.84 -18.50 7.04
N TYR A 72 6.22 -18.04 8.24
CA TYR A 72 6.24 -16.62 8.59
C TYR A 72 7.56 -16.23 9.26
N LEU A 73 7.99 -14.99 9.06
CA LEU A 73 9.11 -14.39 9.78
C LEU A 73 8.58 -13.50 10.91
N THR A 74 8.77 -13.93 12.16
CA THR A 74 8.37 -13.16 13.36
C THR A 74 9.36 -12.05 13.68
N ALA A 75 8.91 -10.98 14.35
CA ALA A 75 9.79 -9.96 14.92
C ALA A 75 9.53 -9.73 16.41
N GLU A 76 10.55 -9.99 17.25
CA GLU A 76 10.42 -9.97 18.70
C GLU A 76 11.34 -9.02 19.46
N GLY A 77 10.85 -8.58 20.63
CA GLY A 77 11.53 -7.59 21.49
C GLY A 77 11.45 -6.15 20.97
N THR A 78 11.84 -5.93 19.71
CA THR A 78 11.70 -4.70 18.91
C THR A 78 11.22 -5.06 17.50
N PRO A 79 10.59 -4.15 16.73
CA PRO A 79 10.15 -4.43 15.38
C PRO A 79 11.33 -4.55 14.39
N LEU A 80 11.10 -5.22 13.27
CA LEU A 80 11.95 -5.07 12.08
C LEU A 80 11.56 -3.78 11.38
N GLU A 81 12.53 -2.94 11.06
CA GLU A 81 12.30 -1.69 10.34
C GLU A 81 13.43 -1.44 9.34
N LEU A 82 13.07 -1.34 8.06
CA LEU A 82 13.97 -1.11 6.94
C LEU A 82 13.49 0.11 6.15
N LYS A 83 14.29 1.18 6.10
CA LYS A 83 14.05 2.33 5.21
C LYS A 83 14.82 2.09 3.90
N VAL A 84 14.08 1.98 2.81
CA VAL A 84 14.58 1.68 1.46
C VAL A 84 14.41 2.93 0.60
N THR A 85 15.47 3.41 -0.05
CA THR A 85 15.42 4.65 -0.85
C THR A 85 16.41 4.66 -2.02
N ARG A 86 16.10 5.48 -3.02
CA ARG A 86 17.05 6.03 -4.00
C ARG A 86 16.93 7.56 -4.00
N LYS A 87 18.04 8.29 -4.23
CA LYS A 87 18.04 9.78 -4.17
C LYS A 87 17.50 10.41 -5.44
N SER A 88 17.81 9.79 -6.56
CA SER A 88 17.30 10.05 -7.89
C SER A 88 17.19 8.71 -8.61
N TYR A 89 16.73 8.71 -9.85
CA TYR A 89 16.67 7.47 -10.61
C TYR A 89 18.04 7.01 -11.18
N LYS A 90 19.09 7.85 -11.10
CA LYS A 90 20.49 7.46 -11.33
C LYS A 90 21.10 6.70 -10.16
N ASP A 91 20.53 6.83 -8.98
CA ASP A 91 21.06 6.19 -7.79
C ASP A 91 20.51 4.76 -7.69
N PRO A 92 21.35 3.75 -7.42
CA PRO A 92 20.86 2.42 -7.08
C PRO A 92 20.01 2.48 -5.81
N VAL A 93 19.05 1.57 -5.68
CA VAL A 93 18.25 1.46 -4.46
C VAL A 93 19.15 1.00 -3.30
N THR A 94 19.00 1.66 -2.16
CA THR A 94 19.76 1.42 -0.93
C THR A 94 18.82 1.14 0.23
N VAL A 95 19.30 0.42 1.24
CA VAL A 95 18.50 0.09 2.43
C VAL A 95 19.29 0.34 3.71
N THR A 96 18.61 0.89 4.70
CA THR A 96 19.08 1.04 6.07
C THR A 96 18.10 0.38 7.04
N GLN A 97 18.62 -0.15 8.15
CA GLN A 97 17.85 -0.76 9.23
C GLN A 97 17.79 0.20 10.43
N THR A 98 16.62 0.35 11.06
CA THR A 98 16.55 0.97 12.40
C THR A 98 16.94 -0.07 13.44
N VAL A 99 17.91 0.26 14.28
CA VAL A 99 18.38 -0.54 15.42
C VAL A 99 18.25 0.25 16.71
N TYR A 100 18.16 -0.42 17.86
CA TYR A 100 17.85 0.22 19.15
C TYR A 100 18.99 0.05 20.15
N GLU A 101 19.77 1.11 20.38
CA GLU A 101 20.88 1.12 21.32
C GLU A 101 20.56 2.01 22.53
N GLY A 102 20.53 1.44 23.74
CA GLY A 102 20.14 2.18 24.95
C GLY A 102 18.73 2.77 24.88
N GLY A 103 17.80 2.06 24.22
CA GLY A 103 16.43 2.52 23.94
C GLY A 103 16.31 3.57 22.83
N LYS A 104 17.42 4.07 22.28
CA LYS A 104 17.41 5.09 21.22
C LYS A 104 17.54 4.44 19.84
N ALA A 105 16.65 4.84 18.93
CA ALA A 105 16.74 4.44 17.52
C ALA A 105 18.02 5.00 16.87
N LYS A 106 18.71 4.17 16.09
CA LYS A 106 19.86 4.51 15.25
C LYS A 106 19.71 3.87 13.88
N THR A 107 20.31 4.50 12.86
CA THR A 107 20.29 4.00 11.48
C THR A 107 21.55 3.21 11.18
N LYS A 108 21.41 1.91 10.89
CA LYS A 108 22.47 1.01 10.41
C LYS A 108 22.36 0.87 8.89
N ALA A 109 23.39 1.24 8.14
CA ALA A 109 23.45 0.92 6.72
C ALA A 109 23.66 -0.59 6.53
N LEU A 110 22.96 -1.20 5.56
CA LEU A 110 23.16 -2.60 5.18
C LEU A 110 24.07 -2.69 3.93
N PRO A 111 24.66 -3.87 3.63
CA PRO A 111 25.54 -4.03 2.47
C PRO A 111 24.88 -3.65 1.13
N LYS A 112 25.68 -3.16 0.17
CA LYS A 112 25.25 -2.99 -1.22
C LYS A 112 24.77 -4.34 -1.79
N GLY A 113 23.68 -4.34 -2.54
CA GLY A 113 23.05 -5.56 -3.06
C GLY A 113 22.16 -6.32 -2.07
N THR A 114 21.95 -5.81 -0.85
CA THR A 114 20.92 -6.35 0.08
C THR A 114 19.50 -6.24 -0.49
N VAL A 115 19.27 -5.22 -1.34
CA VAL A 115 18.07 -4.99 -2.15
C VAL A 115 18.48 -4.69 -3.60
N LYS A 116 17.54 -4.90 -4.52
CA LYS A 116 17.65 -4.64 -5.97
C LYS A 116 16.77 -3.45 -6.38
N ASP A 117 15.55 -3.45 -5.89
CA ASP A 117 14.50 -2.45 -6.11
C ASP A 117 13.55 -2.45 -4.89
N PHE A 118 12.24 -2.22 -5.07
CA PHE A 118 11.29 -1.96 -3.98
C PHE A 118 10.35 -3.13 -3.62
N SER A 119 10.45 -4.29 -4.29
CA SER A 119 9.57 -5.45 -4.04
C SER A 119 9.88 -6.20 -2.74
N GLY A 120 11.13 -6.20 -2.27
CA GLY A 120 11.53 -6.89 -1.03
C GLY A 120 13.02 -7.23 -0.95
N LEU A 121 13.31 -8.23 -0.11
CA LEU A 121 14.63 -8.82 0.10
C LEU A 121 14.81 -10.02 -0.85
N PRO A 122 15.63 -9.92 -1.91
CA PRO A 122 15.63 -10.90 -2.99
C PRO A 122 16.28 -12.23 -2.62
N GLY A 123 15.63 -13.36 -2.94
CA GLY A 123 16.06 -14.70 -2.58
C GLY A 123 16.28 -14.83 -1.07
N PHE A 124 15.23 -14.61 -0.29
CA PHE A 124 15.22 -14.67 1.17
C PHE A 124 14.77 -16.02 1.70
N ALA A 125 13.70 -16.61 1.16
CA ALA A 125 13.26 -17.94 1.56
C ALA A 125 13.83 -18.99 0.59
N GLU A 126 14.57 -19.97 1.14
CA GLU A 126 15.15 -21.11 0.42
C GLU A 126 14.20 -22.30 0.56
N ILE A 127 13.47 -22.65 -0.50
CA ILE A 127 12.48 -23.73 -0.50
C ILE A 127 13.07 -24.95 -1.22
N THR A 128 12.96 -26.13 -0.60
CA THR A 128 13.21 -27.44 -1.23
C THR A 128 11.99 -28.32 -1.04
N VAL A 129 11.47 -28.93 -2.11
CA VAL A 129 10.38 -29.92 -2.04
C VAL A 129 10.91 -31.29 -2.41
N THR A 130 10.60 -32.29 -1.59
CA THR A 130 10.88 -33.71 -1.83
C THR A 130 9.59 -34.50 -1.96
N ASP A 131 9.55 -35.46 -2.88
CA ASP A 131 8.44 -36.42 -2.98
C ASP A 131 8.45 -37.47 -1.85
N LYS A 132 7.44 -38.35 -1.86
CA LYS A 132 7.29 -39.46 -0.92
C LYS A 132 8.45 -40.48 -0.95
N ALA A 133 9.24 -40.54 -2.02
CA ALA A 133 10.45 -41.36 -2.11
C ALA A 133 11.70 -40.64 -1.59
N GLY A 134 11.57 -39.40 -1.11
CA GLY A 134 12.67 -38.56 -0.63
C GLY A 134 13.48 -37.89 -1.75
N LYS A 135 13.09 -38.07 -3.02
CA LYS A 135 13.75 -37.41 -4.15
C LYS A 135 13.36 -35.94 -4.17
N LYS A 136 14.37 -35.06 -4.28
CA LYS A 136 14.18 -33.63 -4.51
C LYS A 136 13.51 -33.42 -5.88
N VAL A 137 12.31 -32.87 -5.87
CA VAL A 137 11.52 -32.53 -7.07
C VAL A 137 11.57 -31.05 -7.40
N LEU A 138 11.81 -30.18 -6.41
CA LEU A 138 11.93 -28.73 -6.62
C LEU A 138 12.98 -28.12 -5.70
N THR A 139 13.62 -27.05 -6.17
CA THR A 139 14.29 -26.06 -5.32
C THR A 139 14.05 -24.68 -5.92
N ARG A 140 13.65 -23.74 -5.07
CA ARG A 140 13.18 -22.40 -5.45
C ARG A 140 13.66 -21.41 -4.38
N ALA A 141 13.96 -20.18 -4.79
CA ALA A 141 14.27 -19.10 -3.87
C ALA A 141 13.24 -18.00 -4.07
N GLU A 142 12.60 -17.56 -2.98
CA GLU A 142 11.52 -16.56 -3.00
C GLU A 142 11.99 -15.24 -2.39
N ASP A 143 11.53 -14.14 -2.96
CA ASP A 143 11.76 -12.78 -2.47
C ASP A 143 10.83 -12.48 -1.28
N PHE A 144 11.37 -11.96 -0.18
CA PHE A 144 10.57 -11.66 1.02
C PHE A 144 10.27 -10.16 1.13
N CYS A 145 8.99 -9.81 1.04
CA CYS A 145 8.49 -8.48 1.41
C CYS A 145 8.19 -8.44 2.92
N PRO A 146 8.88 -7.62 3.74
CA PRO A 146 8.64 -7.57 5.19
C PRO A 146 7.28 -6.99 5.61
N ASN A 147 6.55 -6.33 4.70
CA ASN A 147 5.20 -5.82 4.95
C ASN A 147 4.10 -6.87 4.71
N ASN A 148 4.41 -7.92 3.92
CA ASN A 148 3.42 -8.84 3.34
C ASN A 148 2.60 -9.63 4.37
N ALA A 149 1.27 -9.60 4.20
CA ALA A 149 0.30 -10.45 4.92
C ALA A 149 0.61 -10.59 6.42
N SER A 150 0.90 -9.46 7.07
CA SER A 150 1.41 -9.45 8.44
C SER A 150 0.31 -9.69 9.48
N GLY A 151 0.55 -10.59 10.44
CA GLY A 151 -0.39 -10.92 11.52
C GLY A 151 0.26 -10.95 12.90
N ARG A 152 -0.54 -10.75 13.96
CA ARG A 152 -0.10 -10.91 15.36
C ARG A 152 0.20 -12.38 15.68
N VAL A 153 1.35 -12.66 16.28
CA VAL A 153 1.69 -14.01 16.79
C VAL A 153 1.35 -14.23 18.26
N ARG A 154 0.84 -13.19 18.97
CA ARG A 154 0.33 -13.29 20.34
C ARG A 154 -0.73 -12.24 20.66
N PRO A 155 -1.64 -12.46 21.65
CA PRO A 155 -2.74 -11.55 21.94
C PRO A 155 -2.33 -10.16 22.46
N ASP A 156 -1.20 -10.07 23.17
CA ASP A 156 -0.65 -8.83 23.75
C ASP A 156 0.16 -7.98 22.75
N ALA A 157 0.33 -8.44 21.51
CA ALA A 157 0.94 -7.64 20.46
C ALA A 157 0.04 -6.44 20.07
N PRO A 158 0.61 -5.31 19.61
CA PRO A 158 -0.16 -4.12 19.19
C PRO A 158 -1.28 -4.49 18.23
N ALA A 159 -2.48 -3.93 18.43
CA ALA A 159 -3.68 -4.32 17.69
C ALA A 159 -3.60 -4.05 16.17
N THR A 160 -2.75 -3.11 15.75
CA THR A 160 -2.42 -2.80 14.35
C THR A 160 -0.91 -2.70 14.16
N SER A 161 -0.43 -3.01 12.96
CA SER A 161 0.94 -2.70 12.53
C SER A 161 1.04 -1.21 12.18
N LYS A 162 2.16 -0.55 12.52
CA LYS A 162 2.40 0.83 12.07
C LYS A 162 2.92 0.93 10.63
N TYR A 163 3.40 -0.19 10.07
CA TYR A 163 4.03 -0.27 8.73
C TYR A 163 2.99 -0.44 7.62
N PRO A 164 3.30 -0.05 6.37
CA PRO A 164 2.42 -0.28 5.22
C PRO A 164 2.11 -1.77 5.03
N GLU A 165 1.02 -2.08 4.35
CA GLU A 165 0.55 -3.47 4.17
C GLU A 165 1.23 -4.22 3.02
N SER A 166 2.01 -3.54 2.17
CA SER A 166 2.73 -4.14 1.02
C SER A 166 4.09 -3.49 0.76
N CYS A 167 4.91 -4.13 -0.07
CA CYS A 167 6.14 -3.54 -0.62
C CYS A 167 5.85 -2.99 -2.03
N PRO A 168 6.34 -1.79 -2.41
CA PRO A 168 5.89 -1.15 -3.65
C PRO A 168 6.35 -1.89 -4.90
N THR A 169 5.40 -2.21 -5.77
CA THR A 169 5.64 -2.68 -7.15
C THR A 169 6.03 -1.54 -8.08
N ASN A 170 5.58 -0.31 -7.78
CA ASN A 170 5.69 0.82 -8.69
C ASN A 170 7.15 1.06 -9.10
N PRO A 171 7.45 0.99 -10.40
CA PRO A 171 8.83 1.14 -10.85
C PRO A 171 9.45 2.51 -10.59
N PHE A 172 8.65 3.52 -10.25
CA PHE A 172 9.07 4.89 -10.03
C PHE A 172 9.07 5.31 -8.55
N THR A 173 8.76 4.40 -7.62
CA THR A 173 8.95 4.59 -6.16
C THR A 173 10.34 5.13 -5.84
N LEU A 174 10.43 6.22 -5.08
CA LEU A 174 11.68 6.83 -4.60
C LEU A 174 12.04 6.32 -3.20
N GLY A 175 11.05 6.01 -2.37
CA GLY A 175 11.25 5.54 -1.01
C GLY A 175 10.12 4.67 -0.46
N SER A 176 10.49 3.69 0.36
CA SER A 176 9.56 2.85 1.12
C SER A 176 10.08 2.60 2.54
N VAL A 177 9.16 2.26 3.44
CA VAL A 177 9.49 1.69 4.75
C VAL A 177 8.87 0.30 4.81
N TRP A 178 9.72 -0.70 5.00
CA TRP A 178 9.28 -2.07 5.26
C TRP A 178 9.45 -2.40 6.74
N GLY A 179 8.54 -3.18 7.32
CA GLY A 179 8.72 -3.63 8.69
C GLY A 179 7.70 -4.64 9.19
N VAL A 180 8.15 -5.43 10.15
CA VAL A 180 7.34 -6.39 10.91
C VAL A 180 7.22 -5.83 12.32
N GLU A 181 6.00 -5.53 12.76
CA GLU A 181 5.76 -4.96 14.08
C GLU A 181 6.11 -5.94 15.22
N LYS A 182 6.42 -5.43 16.41
CA LYS A 182 6.82 -6.24 17.56
C LYS A 182 5.68 -7.19 17.97
N GLY A 183 5.93 -8.50 17.96
CA GLY A 183 4.93 -9.53 18.24
C GLY A 183 4.01 -9.81 17.04
N TRP A 184 4.40 -9.38 15.84
CA TRP A 184 3.81 -9.76 14.57
C TRP A 184 4.77 -10.65 13.77
N ALA A 185 4.26 -11.23 12.68
CA ALA A 185 5.03 -11.95 11.68
C ALA A 185 4.47 -11.70 10.27
N ALA A 186 5.34 -11.59 9.28
CA ALA A 186 4.98 -11.45 7.86
C ALA A 186 5.12 -12.79 7.13
N ASN A 187 4.25 -13.07 6.14
CA ASN A 187 4.31 -14.32 5.38
C ASN A 187 5.55 -14.33 4.46
N THR A 188 6.30 -15.44 4.45
CA THR A 188 7.48 -15.61 3.59
C THR A 188 7.14 -16.09 2.17
N TYR A 189 5.88 -16.42 1.89
CA TYR A 189 5.36 -16.60 0.54
C TYR A 189 5.24 -15.25 -0.17
N ALA A 190 5.72 -15.16 -1.41
CA ALA A 190 5.82 -13.89 -2.15
C ALA A 190 4.50 -13.40 -2.79
N GLY A 191 3.37 -14.10 -2.60
CA GLY A 191 2.08 -13.69 -3.15
C GLY A 191 2.08 -13.68 -4.69
N SER A 192 1.38 -12.71 -5.28
CA SER A 192 1.25 -12.51 -6.73
C SER A 192 2.55 -12.15 -7.47
N TYR A 193 3.70 -12.22 -6.80
CA TYR A 193 5.04 -11.98 -7.38
C TYR A 193 5.83 -13.27 -7.62
N THR A 194 5.23 -14.44 -7.40
CA THR A 194 5.85 -15.74 -7.71
C THR A 194 5.09 -16.50 -8.79
N ASP A 195 5.81 -17.38 -9.48
CA ASP A 195 5.27 -18.23 -10.54
C ASP A 195 4.64 -19.49 -9.91
N ALA A 196 3.50 -19.93 -10.45
CA ALA A 196 2.96 -21.25 -10.09
C ALA A 196 3.93 -22.35 -10.51
N VAL A 197 4.22 -23.29 -9.61
CA VAL A 197 5.14 -24.41 -9.87
C VAL A 197 4.39 -25.67 -10.26
N LYS A 198 4.87 -26.39 -11.27
CA LYS A 198 4.25 -27.64 -11.73
C LYS A 198 4.65 -28.80 -10.84
N LEU A 199 3.82 -29.07 -9.84
CA LEU A 199 3.88 -30.27 -8.98
C LEU A 199 2.63 -31.12 -9.25
N PRO A 200 2.75 -32.38 -9.70
CA PRO A 200 1.61 -33.28 -9.86
C PRO A 200 0.85 -33.52 -8.55
N ALA A 201 -0.43 -33.90 -8.65
CA ALA A 201 -1.20 -34.35 -7.49
C ALA A 201 -0.49 -35.47 -6.73
N GLY A 202 -0.43 -35.37 -5.39
CA GLY A 202 0.40 -36.26 -4.59
C GLY A 202 0.76 -35.71 -3.21
N THR A 203 1.71 -36.37 -2.55
CA THR A 203 2.19 -35.96 -1.21
C THR A 203 3.70 -35.75 -1.20
N TYR A 204 4.10 -34.63 -0.60
CA TYR A 204 5.45 -34.09 -0.59
C TYR A 204 5.82 -33.61 0.82
N THR A 205 7.11 -33.35 1.02
CA THR A 205 7.61 -32.57 2.16
C THR A 205 8.32 -31.33 1.63
N ALA A 206 7.88 -30.15 2.06
CA ALA A 206 8.56 -28.89 1.80
C ALA A 206 9.43 -28.51 3.01
N LYS A 207 10.68 -28.15 2.75
CA LYS A 207 11.61 -27.59 3.73
C LYS A 207 11.89 -26.14 3.35
N VAL A 208 11.66 -25.21 4.28
CA VAL A 208 11.82 -23.77 4.09
C VAL A 208 12.91 -23.27 5.02
N GLY A 209 13.96 -22.66 4.49
CA GLY A 209 14.98 -21.94 5.25
C GLY A 209 14.97 -20.44 4.94
N VAL A 210 15.63 -19.65 5.78
CA VAL A 210 16.01 -18.26 5.43
C VAL A 210 17.43 -18.27 4.89
N ALA A 211 17.70 -17.64 3.75
CA ALA A 211 19.00 -17.69 3.08
C ALA A 211 20.15 -17.19 3.95
N LYS A 212 21.32 -17.86 3.87
CA LYS A 212 22.44 -17.64 4.81
C LYS A 212 22.84 -16.17 4.95
N LYS A 213 22.87 -15.43 3.84
CA LYS A 213 23.16 -13.98 3.80
C LYS A 213 22.25 -13.16 4.75
N TYR A 214 20.99 -13.55 4.92
CA TYR A 214 20.04 -12.90 5.82
C TYR A 214 20.08 -13.47 7.24
N ARG A 215 20.41 -14.77 7.40
CA ARG A 215 20.77 -15.35 8.71
C ARG A 215 21.91 -14.56 9.36
N ASP A 216 22.99 -14.35 8.60
CA ASP A 216 24.17 -13.58 9.02
C ASP A 216 23.85 -12.09 9.26
N LEU A 217 23.06 -11.45 8.38
CA LEU A 217 22.81 -9.99 8.43
C LEU A 217 21.88 -9.55 9.57
N PHE A 218 20.92 -10.40 9.93
CA PHE A 218 19.87 -10.10 10.92
C PHE A 218 19.90 -11.00 12.17
N GLY A 219 20.79 -12.00 12.25
CA GLY A 219 20.89 -12.91 13.40
C GLY A 219 19.79 -13.98 13.47
N ILE A 220 19.21 -14.36 12.33
CA ILE A 220 18.17 -15.41 12.27
C ILE A 220 18.84 -16.77 12.43
N ALA A 221 18.37 -17.57 13.40
CA ALA A 221 18.89 -18.92 13.64
C ALA A 221 18.66 -19.85 12.43
N ASP A 222 19.59 -20.77 12.19
CA ASP A 222 19.50 -21.78 11.12
C ASP A 222 18.54 -22.92 11.51
N LYS A 223 17.24 -22.58 11.57
CA LYS A 223 16.14 -23.47 11.95
C LYS A 223 15.11 -23.51 10.81
N PRO A 224 15.35 -24.30 9.75
CA PRO A 224 14.41 -24.42 8.65
C PRO A 224 13.12 -25.12 9.10
N ALA A 225 11.98 -24.56 8.70
CA ALA A 225 10.68 -25.18 8.87
C ALA A 225 10.52 -26.39 7.94
N THR A 226 9.68 -27.35 8.34
CA THR A 226 9.35 -28.53 7.53
C THR A 226 7.84 -28.74 7.56
N VAL A 227 7.21 -28.73 6.38
CA VAL A 227 5.75 -28.76 6.21
C VAL A 227 5.39 -29.89 5.26
N LYS A 228 4.41 -30.72 5.62
CA LYS A 228 3.84 -31.72 4.70
C LYS A 228 2.94 -31.04 3.69
N VAL A 229 3.12 -31.30 2.41
CA VAL A 229 2.33 -30.68 1.33
C VAL A 229 1.56 -31.76 0.59
N THR A 230 0.23 -31.66 0.59
CA THR A 230 -0.63 -32.41 -0.32
C THR A 230 -0.92 -31.53 -1.53
N VAL A 231 -0.67 -32.00 -2.74
CA VAL A 231 -1.21 -31.36 -3.95
C VAL A 231 -2.45 -32.12 -4.38
N GLN A 232 -3.55 -31.39 -4.57
CA GLN A 232 -4.80 -31.89 -5.17
C GLN A 232 -4.99 -31.25 -6.53
N GLU A 233 -5.60 -31.99 -7.46
CA GLU A 233 -6.06 -31.47 -8.74
C GLU A 233 -7.60 -31.29 -8.67
N ARG A 234 -8.12 -30.19 -9.23
CA ARG A 234 -9.56 -29.88 -9.30
C ARG A 234 -9.94 -29.25 -10.63
N SER A 235 -11.22 -29.24 -10.94
CA SER A 235 -11.82 -28.49 -12.05
C SER A 235 -12.85 -27.50 -11.52
N TYR A 236 -13.08 -26.40 -12.23
CA TYR A 236 -14.21 -25.52 -11.96
C TYR A 236 -15.54 -26.23 -12.28
N GLU A 237 -15.57 -27.06 -13.32
CA GLU A 237 -16.75 -27.85 -13.73
C GLU A 237 -17.14 -28.88 -12.65
N ASP A 238 -16.15 -29.51 -12.00
CA ASP A 238 -16.35 -30.48 -10.90
C ASP A 238 -16.97 -29.82 -9.65
N GLU A 239 -16.76 -28.50 -9.44
CA GLU A 239 -17.31 -27.78 -8.28
C GLU A 239 -18.67 -27.13 -8.56
N GLU A 240 -18.94 -26.62 -9.77
CA GLU A 240 -20.28 -26.15 -10.15
C GLU A 240 -21.30 -27.31 -10.20
N GLY A 241 -20.88 -28.48 -10.67
CA GLY A 241 -21.72 -29.69 -10.70
C GLY A 241 -22.11 -30.25 -9.31
N ALA A 242 -21.47 -29.78 -8.23
CA ALA A 242 -21.70 -30.26 -6.87
C ALA A 242 -22.88 -29.58 -6.13
N ALA A 243 -23.56 -28.61 -6.77
CA ALA A 243 -24.75 -27.95 -6.22
C ALA A 243 -25.94 -28.93 -6.12
N ALA A 244 -26.12 -29.54 -4.94
CA ALA A 244 -27.09 -30.60 -4.71
C ALA A 244 -28.55 -30.22 -5.08
N PRO A 245 -29.36 -31.15 -5.63
CA PRO A 245 -30.70 -30.86 -6.10
C PRO A 245 -31.64 -30.44 -4.96
N VAL A 246 -32.41 -29.37 -5.17
CA VAL A 246 -33.32 -28.81 -4.17
C VAL A 246 -34.44 -29.81 -3.83
N SER A 247 -34.41 -30.32 -2.59
CA SER A 247 -35.36 -31.31 -2.08
C SER A 247 -36.81 -30.82 -2.11
N ARG A 248 -37.57 -31.24 -3.13
CA ARG A 248 -39.03 -31.08 -3.18
C ARG A 248 -39.71 -32.01 -2.17
N SER A 249 -39.79 -31.58 -0.91
CA SER A 249 -40.78 -32.14 0.02
C SER A 249 -42.19 -31.71 -0.39
N ALA A 250 -43.19 -32.55 -0.14
CA ALA A 250 -44.56 -32.39 -0.65
C ALA A 250 -45.61 -32.41 0.48
N ARG A 251 -46.85 -32.00 0.12
CA ARG A 251 -48.07 -31.88 0.97
C ARG A 251 -48.09 -30.60 1.83
N SER A 252 -49.24 -29.93 2.02
CA SER A 252 -50.59 -30.08 1.42
C SER A 252 -51.44 -28.80 1.61
N ALA A 253 -52.66 -28.79 1.05
CA ALA A 253 -53.72 -27.78 1.22
C ALA A 253 -53.99 -27.42 2.72
N GLU A 254 -54.64 -26.30 3.09
CA GLU A 254 -55.93 -25.76 2.59
C GLU A 254 -56.13 -24.22 2.76
N THR A 255 -57.15 -23.69 2.06
CA THR A 255 -58.03 -22.50 2.29
C THR A 255 -57.61 -21.32 3.19
N GLY A 256 -57.88 -20.09 2.72
CA GLY A 256 -58.08 -18.91 3.58
C GLY A 256 -58.11 -17.56 2.83
N GLU A 257 -59.23 -16.83 2.89
CA GLU A 257 -59.39 -15.48 2.30
C GLU A 257 -59.33 -14.34 3.35
N HIS A 258 -59.27 -13.11 2.83
CA HIS A 258 -59.60 -11.81 3.43
C HIS A 258 -58.49 -10.87 3.92
N ALA A 259 -58.82 -9.57 3.82
CA ALA A 259 -57.95 -8.40 3.91
C ALA A 259 -58.15 -7.62 5.22
N GLY A 260 -57.28 -6.62 5.51
CA GLY A 260 -57.58 -5.63 6.56
C GLY A 260 -56.48 -4.63 6.92
N HIS A 261 -56.71 -3.35 6.59
CA HIS A 261 -56.40 -2.14 7.38
C HIS A 261 -54.99 -1.83 7.94
N SER A 262 -54.32 -0.91 7.24
CA SER A 262 -53.89 0.44 7.73
C SER A 262 -53.83 0.76 9.24
N GLY A 263 -52.71 1.35 9.70
CA GLY A 263 -52.73 2.28 10.86
C GLY A 263 -51.39 2.68 11.53
N HIS A 264 -51.15 4.00 11.62
CA HIS A 264 -50.38 4.75 12.64
C HIS A 264 -48.83 4.83 12.67
N GLU A 265 -48.38 6.10 12.77
CA GLU A 265 -47.09 6.57 13.31
C GLU A 265 -47.22 6.74 14.87
N ALA A 266 -46.21 7.05 15.70
CA ALA A 266 -44.82 7.48 15.51
C ALA A 266 -43.96 7.22 16.79
N GLY A 267 -42.62 7.22 16.64
CA GLY A 267 -41.69 7.79 17.65
C GLY A 267 -41.03 6.86 18.69
N GLY A 268 -39.68 6.87 18.72
CA GLY A 268 -38.84 6.33 19.82
C GLY A 268 -37.48 5.77 19.35
N GLN A 269 -36.36 6.30 19.86
CA GLN A 269 -35.00 5.86 19.45
C GLN A 269 -34.31 4.91 20.45
N ALA A 270 -33.79 3.79 19.94
CA ALA A 270 -32.48 3.21 20.32
C ALA A 270 -32.05 2.21 19.22
N PRO A 271 -30.73 2.06 18.90
CA PRO A 271 -30.29 1.23 17.78
C PRO A 271 -29.98 -0.22 18.16
N SER A 272 -30.35 -1.16 17.29
CA SER A 272 -29.94 -2.58 17.37
C SER A 272 -29.78 -3.20 15.97
N GLY A 273 -28.80 -4.10 15.83
CA GLY A 273 -28.67 -5.11 14.77
C GLY A 273 -28.85 -4.68 13.30
N HIS A 274 -27.76 -4.38 12.59
CA HIS A 274 -27.77 -4.48 11.13
C HIS A 274 -27.88 -5.95 10.70
N ALA A 275 -29.05 -6.36 10.21
CA ALA A 275 -29.28 -7.61 9.50
C ALA A 275 -30.12 -7.32 8.25
N GLY A 276 -29.61 -7.63 7.06
CA GLY A 276 -30.31 -7.31 5.81
C GLY A 276 -29.40 -7.08 4.59
N HIS A 277 -28.55 -8.05 4.26
CA HIS A 277 -28.07 -8.17 2.87
C HIS A 277 -29.10 -8.99 2.09
N GLY A 278 -29.60 -8.44 0.97
CA GLY A 278 -30.37 -9.20 -0.01
C GLY A 278 -29.51 -10.25 -0.72
N PRO A 279 -30.11 -11.15 -1.53
CA PRO A 279 -29.38 -12.19 -2.24
C PRO A 279 -28.36 -11.55 -3.19
N GLY A 280 -27.07 -11.75 -2.89
CA GLY A 280 -25.97 -11.23 -3.69
C GLY A 280 -25.83 -11.94 -5.03
N HIS A 281 -25.19 -11.27 -5.99
CA HIS A 281 -24.78 -11.89 -7.25
C HIS A 281 -23.83 -13.06 -7.00
N ALA A 282 -23.84 -14.05 -7.90
CA ALA A 282 -22.84 -15.11 -7.91
C ALA A 282 -21.42 -14.50 -8.07
N PRO A 283 -20.39 -15.06 -7.39
CA PRO A 283 -19.02 -14.60 -7.53
C PRO A 283 -18.51 -14.80 -8.96
N THR A 284 -17.59 -13.94 -9.40
CA THR A 284 -16.94 -14.14 -10.70
C THR A 284 -15.88 -15.25 -10.62
N PRO A 285 -15.50 -15.91 -11.72
CA PRO A 285 -14.50 -16.99 -11.69
C PRO A 285 -13.16 -16.58 -11.05
N ALA A 286 -12.75 -15.32 -11.21
CA ALA A 286 -11.55 -14.77 -10.56
C ALA A 286 -11.65 -14.71 -9.02
N GLN A 287 -12.84 -14.68 -8.45
CA GLN A 287 -13.08 -14.73 -7.00
C GLN A 287 -13.16 -16.17 -6.47
N ALA A 288 -13.55 -17.13 -7.32
CA ALA A 288 -13.53 -18.57 -6.98
C ALA A 288 -12.12 -19.17 -6.99
N ALA A 289 -11.21 -18.63 -7.82
CA ALA A 289 -9.82 -19.08 -7.91
C ALA A 289 -8.94 -18.75 -6.69
N ALA A 290 -9.41 -17.94 -5.73
CA ALA A 290 -8.66 -17.60 -4.53
C ALA A 290 -8.62 -18.78 -3.54
N PRO A 291 -7.43 -19.23 -3.07
CA PRO A 291 -7.35 -20.31 -2.10
C PRO A 291 -8.00 -19.92 -0.76
N VAL A 292 -8.62 -20.88 -0.09
CA VAL A 292 -9.19 -20.69 1.26
C VAL A 292 -8.05 -20.59 2.29
N THR A 293 -7.43 -19.41 2.38
CA THR A 293 -6.40 -19.09 3.37
C THR A 293 -7.00 -18.95 4.78
N SER A 294 -6.15 -18.77 5.78
CA SER A 294 -6.53 -18.68 7.20
C SER A 294 -7.20 -17.35 7.61
N GLY A 295 -8.22 -16.91 6.86
CA GLY A 295 -8.98 -15.68 7.14
C GLY A 295 -8.27 -14.36 6.80
N ALA A 296 -7.12 -14.43 6.11
CA ALA A 296 -6.38 -13.26 5.64
C ALA A 296 -6.55 -13.14 4.11
N GLY A 297 -7.63 -12.47 3.69
CA GLY A 297 -7.82 -12.07 2.29
C GLY A 297 -6.86 -10.92 1.93
N ALA A 298 -6.28 -10.99 0.73
CA ALA A 298 -5.30 -9.99 0.27
C ALA A 298 -6.01 -8.75 -0.32
N SER A 299 -6.11 -7.67 0.46
CA SER A 299 -6.61 -6.36 0.02
C SER A 299 -5.53 -5.59 -0.76
N TYR A 300 -5.20 -6.05 -1.98
CA TYR A 300 -4.21 -5.40 -2.84
C TYR A 300 -4.74 -5.05 -4.22
N ASN A 301 -4.54 -3.79 -4.63
CA ASN A 301 -4.75 -3.32 -5.99
C ASN A 301 -3.77 -4.00 -6.94
N VAL A 302 -4.25 -4.51 -8.09
CA VAL A 302 -3.40 -5.19 -9.08
C VAL A 302 -2.74 -4.17 -10.01
N GLY A 303 -1.84 -3.36 -9.45
CA GLY A 303 -0.98 -2.44 -10.20
C GLY A 303 0.09 -3.19 -10.99
N HIS A 304 -0.27 -3.68 -12.19
CA HIS A 304 0.65 -4.39 -13.08
C HIS A 304 1.85 -3.51 -13.44
N GLY A 305 3.05 -4.07 -13.26
CA GLY A 305 4.32 -3.44 -13.59
C GLY A 305 5.01 -4.15 -14.77
N PRO A 306 6.35 -4.03 -14.89
CA PRO A 306 7.29 -3.37 -13.98
C PRO A 306 8.08 -2.26 -14.70
N LEU A 307 9.27 -1.97 -14.16
CA LEU A 307 10.41 -1.36 -14.85
C LEU A 307 10.47 0.21 -14.98
N LYS A 308 11.67 0.80 -14.74
CA LYS A 308 12.04 2.08 -14.03
C LYS A 308 12.66 3.29 -14.87
N ALA A 309 13.70 4.03 -14.39
CA ALA A 309 13.77 5.53 -14.45
C ALA A 309 15.17 6.29 -14.56
N ALA A 310 15.25 7.64 -14.79
CA ALA A 310 16.51 8.41 -15.12
C ALA A 310 17.15 9.53 -14.19
N PRO A 311 17.02 10.88 -14.33
CA PRO A 311 18.19 11.79 -14.34
C PRO A 311 18.31 12.87 -13.21
N PRO A 312 19.46 13.59 -13.04
CA PRO A 312 19.70 14.50 -11.89
C PRO A 312 19.92 16.00 -12.21
N ALA A 313 19.85 16.83 -11.16
CA ALA A 313 20.26 18.25 -11.13
C ALA A 313 21.41 18.51 -10.10
N LEU A 314 21.84 19.78 -9.98
CA LEU A 314 23.18 20.19 -9.53
C LEU A 314 23.49 20.13 -8.00
N PRO A 315 24.78 20.21 -7.58
CA PRO A 315 25.24 19.79 -6.25
C PRO A 315 24.83 20.64 -5.03
N TRP A 316 24.79 19.99 -3.87
CA TRP A 316 24.29 20.55 -2.61
C TRP A 316 25.12 21.65 -1.93
N ALA A 317 26.38 21.86 -2.35
CA ALA A 317 27.35 22.68 -1.63
C ALA A 317 26.85 24.11 -1.35
N VAL A 318 26.19 24.73 -2.34
CA VAL A 318 25.68 26.12 -2.27
C VAL A 318 24.53 26.27 -1.24
N LYS A 319 23.80 25.20 -0.90
CA LYS A 319 22.75 25.26 0.15
C LYS A 319 23.31 25.20 1.58
N LYS A 320 24.58 24.86 1.77
CA LYS A 320 25.13 24.54 3.10
C LYS A 320 25.30 25.78 3.99
N GLU A 321 25.67 26.94 3.42
CA GLU A 321 25.88 28.17 4.19
C GLU A 321 24.58 28.80 4.70
N GLN A 322 23.50 28.73 3.91
CA GLN A 322 22.16 29.13 4.38
C GLN A 322 21.61 28.17 5.45
N ALA A 323 21.84 26.85 5.30
CA ALA A 323 21.39 25.86 6.27
C ALA A 323 22.08 25.99 7.64
N ALA A 324 23.30 26.54 7.70
CA ALA A 324 24.10 26.65 8.93
C ALA A 324 23.55 27.65 9.98
N ARG A 325 22.56 28.49 9.64
CA ARG A 325 21.95 29.46 10.58
C ARG A 325 20.56 29.07 11.09
N ALA A 326 19.98 27.96 10.63
CA ALA A 326 18.68 27.50 11.12
C ALA A 326 18.81 26.78 12.47
N MET A 327 18.42 27.43 13.56
CA MET A 327 18.27 26.78 14.87
C MET A 327 17.24 25.64 14.80
N ARG A 328 17.40 24.62 15.66
CA ARG A 328 16.38 23.58 15.84
C ARG A 328 15.13 24.17 16.49
N ILE A 329 14.09 24.36 15.69
CA ILE A 329 12.75 24.73 16.12
C ILE A 329 11.85 23.51 15.95
N GLY A 330 11.19 23.07 17.03
CA GLY A 330 10.13 22.07 17.00
C GLY A 330 8.76 22.71 16.77
N ASP A 331 7.68 21.92 16.86
CA ASP A 331 6.30 22.41 16.80
C ASP A 331 6.04 23.69 17.63
N THR A 332 5.49 24.73 16.98
CA THR A 332 5.13 26.02 17.61
C THR A 332 3.76 26.52 17.10
N GLY A 333 3.28 27.63 17.67
CA GLY A 333 2.01 28.25 17.28
C GLY A 333 2.01 28.79 15.85
N GLY A 334 1.69 27.95 14.87
CA GLY A 334 1.62 28.30 13.44
C GLY A 334 2.61 27.55 12.54
N GLN A 335 3.55 26.79 13.10
CA GLN A 335 4.52 25.98 12.33
C GLN A 335 4.64 24.57 12.89
N THR A 336 4.79 23.57 12.02
CA THR A 336 4.97 22.16 12.45
C THR A 336 6.21 21.48 11.87
N ASP A 337 6.88 20.72 12.73
CA ASP A 337 8.02 19.88 12.38
C ASP A 337 7.62 18.61 11.62
N GLY A 338 6.33 18.25 11.57
CA GLY A 338 5.82 17.09 10.83
C GLY A 338 5.92 15.76 11.56
N SER A 339 6.00 15.80 12.89
CA SER A 339 5.97 14.61 13.76
C SER A 339 4.57 14.01 13.96
N ARG A 340 3.50 14.68 13.52
CA ARG A 340 2.10 14.30 13.80
C ARG A 340 1.33 13.92 12.53
N LYS A 341 0.83 12.68 12.46
CA LYS A 341 -0.16 12.26 11.45
C LYS A 341 -1.49 13.00 11.70
N ALA A 342 -2.15 13.44 10.63
CA ALA A 342 -3.52 13.95 10.71
C ALA A 342 -4.52 12.78 10.83
N PRO A 343 -5.66 12.95 11.54
CA PRO A 343 -6.75 11.98 11.52
C PRO A 343 -7.46 11.99 10.15
N ALA A 344 -8.14 10.88 9.81
CA ALA A 344 -8.94 10.78 8.59
C ALA A 344 -9.92 11.95 8.45
N LEU A 345 -9.80 12.71 7.36
CA LEU A 345 -10.54 13.95 7.15
C LEU A 345 -11.98 13.62 6.72
N LYS A 346 -12.92 13.79 7.65
CA LYS A 346 -14.36 13.57 7.40
C LYS A 346 -14.86 14.41 6.21
N PRO A 347 -15.56 13.81 5.23
CA PRO A 347 -16.23 14.53 4.14
C PRO A 347 -17.19 15.62 4.67
N LEU A 348 -17.34 16.71 3.93
CA LEU A 348 -18.34 17.71 4.27
C LEU A 348 -19.73 17.25 3.81
N SER A 349 -20.71 17.31 4.71
CA SER A 349 -22.10 16.90 4.42
C SER A 349 -22.88 17.92 3.57
N LYS A 350 -22.28 19.07 3.24
CA LYS A 350 -22.88 20.16 2.44
C LYS A 350 -21.80 20.89 1.64
N ARG A 351 -22.19 21.37 0.45
CA ARG A 351 -21.43 22.30 -0.38
C ARG A 351 -20.95 23.51 0.45
N PRO A 352 -19.70 23.97 0.31
CA PRO A 352 -19.16 25.04 1.14
C PRO A 352 -19.80 26.39 0.81
N THR A 353 -20.01 27.22 1.83
CA THR A 353 -20.66 28.53 1.72
C THR A 353 -19.76 29.65 2.24
N GLY A 354 -20.04 30.89 1.82
CA GLY A 354 -19.23 32.06 2.15
C GLY A 354 -18.17 32.39 1.09
N LYS A 355 -17.13 33.11 1.50
CA LYS A 355 -16.04 33.53 0.59
C LYS A 355 -15.00 32.41 0.46
N ALA A 356 -14.75 31.96 -0.76
CA ALA A 356 -13.64 31.06 -1.07
C ALA A 356 -12.28 31.71 -0.75
N THR A 357 -11.36 30.93 -0.18
CA THR A 357 -10.03 31.37 0.25
C THR A 357 -9.00 30.27 0.03
N VAL A 358 -7.85 30.65 -0.53
CA VAL A 358 -6.63 29.83 -0.57
C VAL A 358 -5.69 30.38 0.51
N PRO A 359 -5.65 29.80 1.73
CA PRO A 359 -4.84 30.31 2.82
C PRO A 359 -3.35 30.00 2.62
N ASP A 360 -2.50 30.76 3.32
CA ASP A 360 -1.07 30.48 3.39
C ASP A 360 -0.77 29.37 4.41
N VAL A 361 -1.11 28.15 4.01
CA VAL A 361 -0.76 26.90 4.69
C VAL A 361 -0.04 25.97 3.70
N PRO A 362 0.65 24.91 4.17
CA PRO A 362 1.23 23.90 3.30
C PRO A 362 0.20 23.28 2.34
N LYS A 363 0.64 22.98 1.11
CA LYS A 363 -0.20 22.51 -0.01
C LYS A 363 0.31 21.16 -0.53
N PRO A 364 -0.46 20.41 -1.34
CA PRO A 364 0.09 19.30 -2.12
C PRO A 364 1.16 19.80 -3.12
N ASP A 365 1.88 18.86 -3.72
CA ASP A 365 2.88 19.10 -4.77
C ASP A 365 2.83 17.92 -5.75
N LEU A 366 1.97 18.02 -6.75
CA LEU A 366 1.66 16.93 -7.69
C LEU A 366 2.76 16.81 -8.72
N ARG A 367 3.42 15.64 -8.74
CA ARG A 367 4.48 15.34 -9.70
C ARG A 367 4.05 14.14 -10.51
N SER A 368 4.13 14.28 -11.83
CA SER A 368 3.96 13.13 -12.73
C SER A 368 5.18 12.21 -12.61
N LEU A 369 4.95 10.89 -12.72
CA LEU A 369 6.01 9.91 -12.98
C LEU A 369 6.07 9.62 -14.49
N PRO A 370 7.27 9.37 -15.06
CA PRO A 370 7.37 8.89 -16.44
C PRO A 370 6.61 7.58 -16.64
N ALA A 371 5.90 7.45 -17.76
CA ALA A 371 5.07 6.29 -18.07
C ALA A 371 5.85 4.95 -18.16
N TYR A 372 5.16 3.85 -17.88
CA TYR A 372 5.64 2.46 -17.93
C TYR A 372 4.50 1.52 -18.38
N GLY A 373 4.70 0.20 -18.44
CA GLY A 373 3.69 -0.72 -18.98
C GLY A 373 3.34 -0.40 -20.44
N ILE A 374 4.31 0.08 -21.21
CA ILE A 374 4.10 0.65 -22.55
C ILE A 374 4.16 -0.45 -23.61
N VAL A 375 3.01 -0.73 -24.23
CA VAL A 375 2.84 -1.78 -25.24
C VAL A 375 2.04 -1.28 -26.44
N ILE A 376 2.11 -2.02 -27.55
CA ILE A 376 1.15 -1.87 -28.65
C ILE A 376 -0.03 -2.82 -28.40
N SER A 377 -1.24 -2.34 -28.64
CA SER A 377 -2.46 -3.16 -28.65
C SER A 377 -3.39 -2.71 -29.79
N ASP A 378 -4.14 -3.67 -30.29
CA ASP A 378 -5.42 -3.61 -31.01
C ASP A 378 -6.49 -2.73 -30.30
N GLY A 379 -6.43 -2.65 -28.98
CA GLY A 379 -7.45 -2.09 -28.10
C GLY A 379 -8.57 -3.10 -27.84
N GLU A 380 -9.18 -3.06 -26.65
CA GLU A 380 -10.17 -4.05 -26.13
C GLU A 380 -11.43 -4.30 -27.01
N GLN A 381 -11.55 -3.63 -28.16
CA GLN A 381 -12.65 -3.77 -29.13
C GLN A 381 -12.19 -4.34 -30.48
N ASP A 382 -10.95 -4.81 -30.60
CA ASP A 382 -10.34 -5.42 -31.81
C ASP A 382 -10.62 -4.65 -33.11
N VAL A 383 -10.58 -3.32 -33.06
CA VAL A 383 -11.02 -2.45 -34.16
C VAL A 383 -10.12 -2.65 -35.40
N PRO A 384 -10.61 -3.29 -36.49
CA PRO A 384 -9.69 -3.83 -37.49
C PRO A 384 -8.87 -2.75 -38.20
N GLY A 385 -7.54 -2.88 -38.14
CA GLY A 385 -6.61 -1.93 -38.76
C GLY A 385 -6.31 -0.68 -37.93
N LYS A 386 -6.64 -0.68 -36.63
CA LYS A 386 -6.10 0.29 -35.66
C LYS A 386 -4.84 -0.24 -34.98
N ASP A 387 -3.98 0.68 -34.56
CA ASP A 387 -2.89 0.41 -33.61
C ASP A 387 -2.97 1.46 -32.49
N TYR A 388 -3.06 1.01 -31.25
CA TYR A 388 -3.03 1.84 -30.04
C TYR A 388 -1.72 1.64 -29.28
N LEU A 389 -1.22 2.73 -28.70
CA LEU A 389 -0.10 2.73 -27.76
C LEU A 389 -0.67 2.85 -26.36
N ALA A 390 -0.70 1.72 -25.65
CA ALA A 390 -1.11 1.63 -24.26
C ALA A 390 0.05 1.96 -23.30
N PHE A 391 -0.26 2.46 -22.11
CA PHE A 391 0.73 2.83 -21.08
C PHE A 391 0.09 3.02 -19.71
N SER A 392 0.81 2.78 -18.63
CA SER A 392 0.47 3.25 -17.28
C SER A 392 1.08 4.62 -17.02
N ALA A 393 0.30 5.51 -16.39
CA ALA A 393 0.72 6.82 -15.95
C ALA A 393 0.38 7.02 -14.47
N ASN A 394 1.21 7.78 -13.74
CA ASN A 394 1.03 8.07 -12.33
C ASN A 394 1.25 9.56 -12.03
N VAL A 395 0.45 10.10 -11.11
CA VAL A 395 0.66 11.40 -10.47
C VAL A 395 0.73 11.18 -8.95
N TRP A 396 1.75 11.73 -8.29
CA TRP A 396 1.94 11.55 -6.84
C TRP A 396 2.11 12.85 -6.08
N ASN A 397 1.68 12.85 -4.83
CA ASN A 397 1.75 14.01 -3.95
C ASN A 397 3.09 14.01 -3.17
N ALA A 398 4.06 14.73 -3.71
CA ALA A 398 5.35 14.98 -3.06
C ALA A 398 5.29 16.09 -1.99
N GLY A 399 4.10 16.64 -1.74
CA GLY A 399 3.88 17.84 -0.94
C GLY A 399 3.78 17.57 0.57
N PRO A 400 3.99 18.60 1.40
CA PRO A 400 3.85 18.51 2.85
C PRO A 400 2.40 18.31 3.36
N ALA A 401 1.38 18.38 2.50
CA ALA A 401 -0.03 18.26 2.85
C ALA A 401 -0.81 17.44 1.82
N GLN A 402 -1.90 16.82 2.27
CA GLN A 402 -2.82 16.04 1.44
C GLN A 402 -3.51 16.90 0.38
N LEU A 403 -3.77 16.34 -0.79
CA LEU A 403 -4.78 16.88 -1.69
C LEU A 403 -6.15 16.33 -1.27
N VAL A 404 -7.12 17.22 -1.05
CA VAL A 404 -8.50 16.87 -0.68
C VAL A 404 -9.46 17.63 -1.59
N VAL A 405 -10.32 16.91 -2.30
CA VAL A 405 -11.34 17.49 -3.19
C VAL A 405 -12.70 16.88 -2.86
N ASP A 406 -13.72 17.72 -2.63
CA ASP A 406 -15.12 17.26 -2.51
C ASP A 406 -15.91 17.72 -3.73
N GLY A 407 -16.64 16.81 -4.35
CA GLY A 407 -17.69 17.10 -5.33
C GLY A 407 -19.07 17.18 -4.66
N PHE A 408 -19.92 18.10 -5.14
CA PHE A 408 -21.33 18.17 -4.76
C PHE A 408 -22.23 18.22 -5.99
N ARG A 409 -23.04 17.18 -6.18
CA ARG A 409 -24.00 17.09 -7.28
C ARG A 409 -25.29 17.82 -6.94
N THR A 410 -25.65 18.81 -7.78
CA THR A 410 -26.99 19.40 -7.75
C THR A 410 -28.00 18.36 -8.29
N PRO A 411 -29.17 18.16 -7.65
CA PRO A 411 -30.17 17.20 -8.13
C PRO A 411 -30.51 17.42 -9.61
N GLY A 412 -30.55 16.32 -10.38
CA GLY A 412 -30.79 16.35 -11.83
C GLY A 412 -29.63 16.86 -12.70
N LYS A 413 -28.43 17.08 -12.16
CA LYS A 413 -27.22 17.37 -12.96
C LYS A 413 -26.33 16.14 -13.11
N ALA A 414 -25.76 15.97 -14.31
CA ALA A 414 -24.85 14.88 -14.62
C ALA A 414 -23.42 15.05 -14.05
N LYS A 415 -23.01 16.29 -13.73
CA LYS A 415 -21.71 16.61 -13.11
C LYS A 415 -21.87 17.14 -11.69
N MET A 416 -20.85 16.94 -10.86
CA MET A 416 -20.69 17.62 -9.58
C MET A 416 -19.86 18.89 -9.74
N ASP A 417 -20.12 19.92 -8.92
CA ASP A 417 -19.18 21.04 -8.75
C ASP A 417 -18.12 20.64 -7.70
N ALA A 418 -16.83 20.79 -8.03
CA ALA A 418 -15.72 20.31 -7.21
C ALA A 418 -14.94 21.44 -6.51
N TYR A 419 -14.54 21.20 -5.26
CA TYR A 419 -13.87 22.16 -4.39
C TYR A 419 -12.64 21.53 -3.73
N GLN A 420 -11.49 22.20 -3.79
CA GLN A 420 -10.29 21.81 -3.04
C GLN A 420 -10.34 22.40 -1.62
N TYR A 421 -9.90 21.63 -0.62
CA TYR A 421 -9.89 22.03 0.79
C TYR A 421 -8.48 22.19 1.36
N PHE A 422 -8.33 23.13 2.29
CA PHE A 422 -7.05 23.44 2.94
C PHE A 422 -7.17 23.29 4.45
N TYR A 423 -6.19 22.62 5.05
CA TYR A 423 -6.17 22.22 6.46
C TYR A 423 -4.91 22.74 7.17
N ASP A 424 -5.03 23.05 8.46
CA ASP A 424 -3.90 23.44 9.30
C ASP A 424 -3.14 22.24 9.89
N ALA A 425 -2.04 22.53 10.60
CA ALA A 425 -1.23 21.54 11.31
C ALA A 425 -1.92 20.82 12.50
N LYS A 426 -3.23 21.03 12.69
CA LYS A 426 -4.08 20.32 13.67
C LYS A 426 -5.21 19.54 12.97
N GLY A 427 -5.25 19.52 11.64
CA GLY A 427 -6.33 18.90 10.86
C GLY A 427 -7.61 19.74 10.81
N LYS A 428 -7.58 21.01 11.22
CA LYS A 428 -8.73 21.92 11.12
C LYS A 428 -8.77 22.50 9.71
N GLN A 429 -9.94 22.46 9.07
CA GLN A 429 -10.17 23.16 7.80
C GLN A 429 -10.06 24.68 8.01
N VAL A 430 -9.28 25.34 7.16
CA VAL A 430 -8.98 26.79 7.23
C VAL A 430 -9.23 27.54 5.92
N GLY A 431 -9.55 26.84 4.84
CA GLY A 431 -9.98 27.45 3.58
C GLY A 431 -10.54 26.42 2.59
N TYR A 432 -11.03 26.92 1.47
CA TYR A 432 -11.46 26.11 0.32
C TYR A 432 -11.48 26.97 -0.96
N THR A 433 -11.34 26.34 -2.13
CA THR A 433 -11.54 27.02 -3.42
C THR A 433 -12.30 26.12 -4.40
N PRO A 434 -13.21 26.67 -5.24
CA PRO A 434 -13.71 25.95 -6.41
C PRO A 434 -12.52 25.54 -7.29
N THR A 435 -12.54 24.31 -7.80
CA THR A 435 -11.37 23.72 -8.47
C THR A 435 -11.71 22.91 -9.73
N GLY A 436 -12.98 22.69 -10.06
CA GLY A 436 -13.37 22.04 -11.32
C GLY A 436 -14.74 21.40 -11.22
N THR A 437 -14.94 20.29 -11.93
CA THR A 437 -16.11 19.42 -11.81
C THR A 437 -15.70 17.98 -11.50
N MET A 438 -16.67 17.14 -11.14
CA MET A 438 -16.55 15.69 -11.30
C MET A 438 -17.61 15.18 -12.26
N GLU A 439 -17.29 14.17 -13.05
CA GLU A 439 -18.20 13.48 -13.97
C GLU A 439 -18.26 11.98 -13.68
N TRP A 440 -19.35 11.34 -14.08
CA TRP A 440 -19.55 9.89 -13.92
C TRP A 440 -19.05 9.17 -15.16
N ASP A 441 -18.20 8.16 -15.00
CA ASP A 441 -17.78 7.28 -16.08
C ASP A 441 -18.55 5.95 -15.99
N PRO A 442 -19.48 5.66 -16.93
CA PRO A 442 -20.31 4.45 -16.89
C PRO A 442 -19.60 3.22 -17.47
N ARG A 443 -18.34 3.33 -17.92
CA ARG A 443 -17.62 2.21 -18.55
C ARG A 443 -17.26 1.12 -17.54
N PRO A 444 -17.32 -0.18 -17.91
CA PRO A 444 -16.76 -1.26 -17.11
C PRO A 444 -15.32 -0.96 -16.68
N GLY A 445 -14.96 -1.36 -15.45
CA GLY A 445 -13.67 -1.01 -14.82
C GLY A 445 -13.55 0.43 -14.31
N HIS A 446 -14.37 1.38 -14.79
CA HIS A 446 -14.31 2.80 -14.44
C HIS A 446 -15.57 3.34 -13.76
N VAL A 447 -16.44 2.45 -13.25
CA VAL A 447 -17.78 2.72 -12.69
C VAL A 447 -17.73 3.50 -11.36
N HIS A 448 -17.21 4.72 -11.39
CA HIS A 448 -17.02 5.65 -10.27
C HIS A 448 -16.98 7.11 -10.80
N TRP A 449 -16.95 8.11 -9.90
CA TRP A 449 -16.79 9.51 -10.30
C TRP A 449 -15.32 9.85 -10.62
N HIS A 450 -15.10 10.80 -11.53
CA HIS A 450 -13.79 11.31 -11.93
C HIS A 450 -13.73 12.83 -11.78
N PHE A 451 -12.74 13.35 -11.05
CA PHE A 451 -12.37 14.76 -11.07
C PHE A 451 -11.78 15.19 -12.43
N THR A 452 -12.37 16.21 -13.05
CA THR A 452 -11.96 16.76 -14.35
C THR A 452 -10.73 17.65 -14.22
N ASP A 453 -9.82 17.58 -15.21
CA ASP A 453 -8.56 18.35 -15.27
C ASP A 453 -7.49 17.93 -14.24
N PHE A 454 -7.53 16.69 -13.71
CA PHE A 454 -6.46 16.19 -12.84
C PHE A 454 -5.14 15.97 -13.59
N ALA A 455 -5.21 15.40 -14.80
CA ALA A 455 -4.06 15.13 -15.63
C ALA A 455 -4.42 15.25 -17.12
N SER A 456 -3.40 15.35 -17.99
CA SER A 456 -3.56 15.17 -19.43
C SER A 456 -2.36 14.39 -19.99
N TYR A 457 -2.61 13.53 -20.97
CA TYR A 457 -1.58 12.71 -21.61
C TYR A 457 -1.41 13.06 -23.09
N ARG A 458 -0.15 13.24 -23.52
CA ARG A 458 0.18 13.70 -24.87
C ARG A 458 1.35 12.89 -25.44
N LEU A 459 1.22 12.44 -26.68
CA LEU A 459 2.34 11.89 -27.44
C LEU A 459 3.04 13.05 -28.16
N LEU A 460 4.26 13.37 -27.74
CA LEU A 460 5.07 14.44 -28.32
C LEU A 460 6.10 13.89 -29.31
N LYS A 461 6.38 14.66 -30.37
CA LYS A 461 7.43 14.39 -31.36
C LYS A 461 8.83 14.59 -30.74
N ALA A 462 9.88 14.26 -31.50
CA ALA A 462 11.26 14.51 -31.10
C ALA A 462 11.51 15.98 -30.70
N ASP A 463 10.93 16.94 -31.44
CA ASP A 463 10.99 18.38 -31.20
C ASP A 463 10.02 18.90 -30.11
N LYS A 464 9.38 17.99 -29.36
CA LYS A 464 8.39 18.26 -28.30
C LYS A 464 7.06 18.87 -28.74
N LYS A 465 6.79 19.02 -30.05
CA LYS A 465 5.45 19.39 -30.51
C LYS A 465 4.47 18.22 -30.33
N GLU A 466 3.21 18.52 -30.03
CA GLU A 466 2.12 17.54 -29.91
C GLU A 466 1.96 16.74 -31.24
N ALA A 467 1.76 15.43 -31.13
CA ALA A 467 1.43 14.52 -32.24
C ALA A 467 0.03 13.91 -32.07
N VAL A 468 -0.26 13.42 -30.86
CA VAL A 468 -1.55 12.86 -30.44
C VAL A 468 -1.81 13.31 -29.01
N ARG A 469 -3.08 13.46 -28.65
CA ARG A 469 -3.57 13.69 -27.29
C ARG A 469 -4.50 12.55 -26.91
N SER A 470 -4.44 12.09 -25.65
CA SER A 470 -5.41 11.14 -25.11
C SER A 470 -6.73 11.84 -24.81
N GLY A 471 -7.87 11.17 -24.98
CA GLY A 471 -9.18 11.67 -24.55
C GLY A 471 -9.42 11.58 -23.04
N LYS A 472 -8.48 11.01 -22.27
CA LYS A 472 -8.58 10.88 -20.81
C LYS A 472 -8.03 12.14 -20.12
N GLU A 473 -8.96 13.03 -19.76
CA GLU A 473 -8.68 14.28 -19.02
C GLU A 473 -9.38 14.34 -17.63
N ALA A 474 -10.07 13.27 -17.21
CA ALA A 474 -10.74 13.14 -15.90
C ALA A 474 -10.42 11.81 -15.19
N PHE A 475 -10.20 11.85 -13.86
CA PHE A 475 -9.65 10.74 -13.05
C PHE A 475 -10.20 10.73 -11.62
N CYS A 476 -10.33 9.56 -10.98
CA CYS A 476 -10.66 9.40 -9.56
C CYS A 476 -9.38 9.49 -8.70
N LEU A 477 -9.29 10.41 -7.74
CA LEU A 477 -8.08 10.55 -6.90
C LEU A 477 -8.03 9.50 -5.78
N ALA A 478 -7.30 8.41 -6.01
CA ALA A 478 -7.11 7.34 -5.03
C ALA A 478 -5.63 7.11 -4.66
N ASN A 479 -5.41 6.42 -3.54
CA ASN A 479 -4.08 6.14 -3.01
C ASN A 479 -3.57 4.77 -3.50
N THR A 480 -3.44 4.62 -4.83
CA THR A 480 -3.14 3.31 -5.45
C THR A 480 -1.70 2.84 -5.18
N ASP A 481 -0.74 3.76 -5.07
CA ASP A 481 0.69 3.48 -5.06
C ASP A 481 1.46 4.18 -3.93
N ALA A 482 2.42 3.46 -3.33
CA ALA A 482 3.39 4.02 -2.40
C ALA A 482 4.64 4.52 -3.14
N VAL A 483 4.67 5.83 -3.46
CA VAL A 483 5.73 6.42 -4.30
C VAL A 483 6.91 6.93 -3.48
N ASP A 484 6.70 7.69 -2.41
CA ASP A 484 7.76 7.95 -1.43
C ASP A 484 7.21 8.04 0.00
N TYR A 485 7.07 6.88 0.64
CA TYR A 485 6.68 6.80 2.04
C TYR A 485 7.80 7.20 3.01
N THR A 486 8.87 7.80 2.51
CA THR A 486 10.01 8.23 3.33
C THR A 486 10.19 9.75 3.40
N VAL A 487 9.31 10.50 2.73
CA VAL A 487 9.14 11.96 2.95
C VAL A 487 8.52 12.25 4.32
N LYS A 488 8.68 13.49 4.78
CA LYS A 488 8.02 14.02 5.98
C LYS A 488 6.50 14.04 5.77
N ASN A 489 5.72 13.75 6.82
CA ASN A 489 4.26 13.63 6.82
C ASN A 489 3.68 12.44 6.02
N ALA A 490 4.48 11.56 5.42
CA ALA A 490 3.97 10.46 4.61
C ALA A 490 3.00 9.55 5.38
N ASN A 491 1.81 9.30 4.82
CA ASN A 491 0.86 8.40 5.46
C ASN A 491 1.06 6.97 4.97
N TRP A 492 1.64 6.14 5.83
CA TRP A 492 1.86 4.71 5.55
C TRP A 492 0.58 3.87 5.51
N HIS A 493 -0.53 4.43 5.99
CA HIS A 493 -1.87 3.84 6.00
C HIS A 493 -2.88 4.85 5.44
N PRO A 494 -2.83 5.14 4.13
CA PRO A 494 -3.84 5.98 3.49
C PRO A 494 -5.20 5.30 3.53
N PHE A 495 -6.26 6.10 3.65
CA PHE A 495 -7.63 5.63 3.49
C PHE A 495 -8.02 5.67 2.00
N ASN A 496 -9.08 4.96 1.63
CA ASN A 496 -9.63 4.96 0.26
C ASN A 496 -8.55 4.63 -0.80
N THR A 497 -7.88 3.49 -0.61
CA THR A 497 -6.87 2.93 -1.53
C THR A 497 -7.49 2.23 -2.73
N ASP A 498 -8.75 1.81 -2.64
CA ASP A 498 -9.51 1.12 -3.68
C ASP A 498 -10.41 2.11 -4.44
N LEU A 499 -10.26 2.15 -5.77
CA LEU A 499 -11.02 3.00 -6.70
C LEU A 499 -12.53 2.81 -6.59
N ALA A 500 -13.01 1.60 -6.31
CA ALA A 500 -14.44 1.27 -6.19
C ALA A 500 -15.09 1.82 -4.91
N THR A 501 -14.28 2.18 -3.90
CA THR A 501 -14.77 2.79 -2.65
C THR A 501 -14.36 4.26 -2.49
N ALA A 502 -13.26 4.68 -3.13
CA ALA A 502 -12.74 6.04 -3.04
C ALA A 502 -13.67 7.08 -3.67
N CYS A 503 -14.21 6.79 -4.86
CA CYS A 503 -14.84 7.80 -5.71
C CYS A 503 -16.35 7.57 -5.95
N GLY A 504 -17.00 6.86 -5.03
CA GLY A 504 -18.47 6.76 -4.95
C GLY A 504 -19.16 6.01 -6.10
N GLN A 505 -20.48 6.14 -6.14
CA GLN A 505 -21.40 5.40 -7.04
C GLN A 505 -22.31 6.37 -7.82
N GLU A 506 -23.01 5.90 -8.86
CA GLU A 506 -23.82 6.76 -9.75
C GLU A 506 -24.90 7.57 -9.02
N ASN A 507 -25.45 7.01 -7.93
CA ASN A 507 -26.45 7.64 -7.07
C ASN A 507 -25.86 8.69 -6.09
N SER A 508 -24.53 8.81 -5.97
CA SER A 508 -23.88 9.67 -4.99
C SER A 508 -24.20 11.15 -5.22
N ILE A 509 -24.56 11.86 -4.15
CA ILE A 509 -24.84 13.30 -4.18
C ILE A 509 -23.62 14.14 -3.79
N SER A 510 -22.61 13.51 -3.19
CA SER A 510 -21.32 14.10 -2.86
C SER A 510 -20.26 12.99 -2.80
N VAL A 511 -19.04 13.29 -3.25
CA VAL A 511 -17.88 12.40 -3.21
C VAL A 511 -16.69 13.17 -2.62
N ARG A 512 -15.79 12.50 -1.89
CA ARG A 512 -14.49 13.04 -1.47
C ARG A 512 -13.39 12.16 -2.03
N GLU A 513 -12.51 12.76 -2.81
CA GLU A 513 -11.32 12.12 -3.39
C GLU A 513 -10.06 12.72 -2.72
N VAL A 514 -9.06 11.89 -2.41
CA VAL A 514 -7.92 12.27 -1.56
C VAL A 514 -6.64 11.61 -2.01
N LEU A 515 -5.64 12.42 -2.38
CA LEU A 515 -4.27 11.93 -2.63
C LEU A 515 -3.36 12.32 -1.45
N ASP A 516 -3.01 11.30 -0.67
CA ASP A 516 -2.29 11.39 0.59
C ASP A 516 -0.78 11.65 0.40
N VAL A 517 -0.08 12.07 1.44
CA VAL A 517 1.33 12.49 1.33
C VAL A 517 2.23 11.28 1.07
N GLY A 518 3.03 11.35 0.01
CA GLY A 518 3.89 10.26 -0.45
C GLY A 518 3.18 9.17 -1.27
N SER A 519 1.85 9.24 -1.38
CA SER A 519 1.04 8.37 -2.23
C SER A 519 0.97 8.88 -3.67
N GLY A 520 0.79 7.96 -4.60
CA GLY A 520 0.51 8.21 -6.00
C GLY A 520 -0.78 7.52 -6.46
N ASP A 521 -1.32 8.08 -7.53
CA ASP A 521 -2.53 7.65 -8.22
C ASP A 521 -2.15 7.18 -9.63
N THR A 522 -2.37 5.89 -9.93
CA THR A 522 -1.95 5.22 -11.18
C THR A 522 -3.15 4.77 -11.99
N TYR A 523 -3.13 5.08 -13.28
CA TYR A 523 -4.03 4.49 -14.26
C TYR A 523 -3.26 3.84 -15.41
N THR A 524 -3.63 2.61 -15.75
CA THR A 524 -3.32 2.02 -17.05
C THR A 524 -4.25 2.63 -18.10
N GLN A 525 -3.70 2.88 -19.29
CA GLN A 525 -4.35 3.51 -20.44
C GLN A 525 -4.33 2.51 -21.59
N ASP A 526 -5.14 1.47 -21.46
CA ASP A 526 -5.34 0.38 -22.41
C ASP A 526 -6.49 0.70 -23.39
N LEU A 527 -7.67 1.04 -22.86
CA LEU A 527 -8.88 1.20 -23.66
C LEU A 527 -8.76 2.28 -24.74
N PRO A 528 -9.36 2.08 -25.93
CA PRO A 528 -9.45 3.11 -26.97
C PRO A 528 -9.95 4.46 -26.43
N GLY A 529 -9.20 5.52 -26.73
CA GLY A 529 -9.46 6.88 -26.24
C GLY A 529 -8.79 7.21 -24.91
N GLN A 530 -8.33 6.22 -24.14
CA GLN A 530 -7.38 6.39 -23.04
C GLN A 530 -5.94 6.22 -23.56
N SER A 531 -5.69 5.16 -24.31
CA SER A 531 -4.48 4.94 -25.11
C SER A 531 -4.36 5.95 -26.27
N PHE A 532 -3.16 6.11 -26.83
CA PHE A 532 -2.97 6.93 -28.03
C PHE A 532 -3.23 6.11 -29.30
N ASP A 533 -4.13 6.56 -30.18
CA ASP A 533 -4.20 6.04 -31.55
C ASP A 533 -2.91 6.42 -32.29
N ILE A 534 -2.09 5.42 -32.64
CA ILE A 534 -0.84 5.60 -33.37
C ILE A 534 -0.92 5.11 -34.82
N THR A 535 -2.09 4.66 -35.29
CA THR A 535 -2.31 4.04 -36.61
C THR A 535 -1.68 4.86 -37.75
N GLN A 536 -1.85 6.18 -37.70
CA GLN A 536 -1.34 7.14 -38.71
C GLN A 536 -0.13 7.96 -38.23
N VAL A 537 0.42 7.68 -37.03
CA VAL A 537 1.60 8.36 -36.50
C VAL A 537 2.86 7.78 -37.17
N PRO A 538 3.75 8.57 -37.79
CA PRO A 538 4.96 8.06 -38.43
C PRO A 538 5.88 7.24 -37.52
N ASN A 539 6.80 6.47 -38.11
CA ASN A 539 7.88 5.84 -37.35
C ASN A 539 8.93 6.88 -36.93
N GLY A 540 9.48 6.76 -35.71
CA GLY A 540 10.44 7.72 -35.18
C GLY A 540 10.55 7.74 -33.65
N THR A 541 11.31 8.71 -33.12
CA THR A 541 11.40 8.95 -31.66
C THR A 541 10.27 9.86 -31.19
N TYR A 542 9.56 9.40 -30.16
CA TYR A 542 8.48 10.13 -29.51
C TYR A 542 8.68 10.17 -27.99
N TYR A 543 7.89 11.00 -27.31
CA TYR A 543 7.88 11.14 -25.86
C TYR A 543 6.43 11.13 -25.36
N ILE A 544 6.05 10.16 -24.53
CA ILE A 544 4.80 10.23 -23.77
C ILE A 544 5.01 11.29 -22.70
N GLN A 545 4.18 12.33 -22.71
CA GLN A 545 4.08 13.33 -21.65
C GLN A 545 2.94 12.96 -20.72
N VAL A 546 3.28 12.87 -19.44
CA VAL A 546 2.33 12.90 -18.32
C VAL A 546 2.38 14.32 -17.74
N LEU A 547 1.23 14.95 -17.53
CA LEU A 547 1.12 16.33 -17.02
C LEU A 547 -0.03 16.41 -16.02
N ALA A 548 0.29 16.63 -14.74
CA ALA A 548 -0.67 16.87 -13.66
C ALA A 548 -1.18 18.32 -13.64
N ASN A 549 -2.43 18.53 -13.20
CA ASN A 549 -3.10 19.83 -13.07
C ASN A 549 -2.89 20.74 -14.29
N PRO A 550 -3.15 20.28 -15.54
CA PRO A 550 -2.86 21.03 -16.77
C PRO A 550 -3.46 22.45 -16.77
N GLU A 551 -4.69 22.59 -16.29
CA GLU A 551 -5.45 23.85 -16.22
C GLU A 551 -5.17 24.67 -14.95
N LYS A 552 -4.20 24.24 -14.11
CA LYS A 552 -3.72 24.93 -12.90
C LYS A 552 -4.83 25.30 -11.91
N ARG A 553 -5.92 24.52 -11.90
CA ARG A 553 -7.09 24.71 -11.03
C ARG A 553 -6.84 24.24 -9.61
N LEU A 554 -6.15 23.12 -9.42
CA LEU A 554 -5.66 22.71 -8.10
C LEU A 554 -4.58 23.70 -7.63
N LYS A 555 -4.46 23.87 -6.31
CA LYS A 555 -3.52 24.79 -5.67
C LYS A 555 -2.47 24.00 -4.92
N GLU A 556 -1.23 24.28 -5.25
CA GLU A 556 -0.07 23.42 -5.02
C GLU A 556 1.11 24.23 -4.45
N THR A 557 2.19 23.53 -4.11
CA THR A 557 3.46 24.13 -3.65
C THR A 557 4.33 24.60 -4.82
N SER A 558 4.28 23.92 -5.97
CA SER A 558 4.82 24.35 -7.26
C SER A 558 3.84 24.00 -8.38
N LEU A 559 4.04 24.58 -9.57
CA LEU A 559 3.34 24.23 -10.81
C LEU A 559 4.32 23.96 -11.98
N ASP A 560 5.61 23.81 -11.65
CA ASP A 560 6.74 23.75 -12.59
C ASP A 560 7.36 22.33 -12.68
N ASN A 561 6.94 21.44 -11.77
CA ASN A 561 7.36 20.05 -11.59
C ASN A 561 6.28 19.03 -11.98
N ASN A 562 5.10 19.50 -12.41
CA ASN A 562 3.92 18.69 -12.73
C ASN A 562 4.07 17.73 -13.92
N SER A 563 5.14 17.83 -14.73
CA SER A 563 5.27 17.07 -15.97
C SER A 563 6.47 16.13 -16.02
N ALA A 564 6.23 14.92 -16.53
CA ALA A 564 7.24 13.91 -16.81
C ALA A 564 7.20 13.47 -18.27
N LEU A 565 8.37 13.13 -18.83
CA LEU A 565 8.52 12.70 -20.22
C LEU A 565 9.15 11.30 -20.29
N ARG A 566 8.48 10.38 -20.99
CA ARG A 566 8.99 9.04 -21.28
C ARG A 566 9.34 8.88 -22.76
N LYS A 567 10.63 8.78 -23.09
CA LYS A 567 11.08 8.49 -24.46
C LYS A 567 10.61 7.09 -24.90
N ILE A 568 10.11 7.01 -26.13
CA ILE A 568 9.83 5.76 -26.86
C ILE A 568 10.37 5.89 -28.31
N VAL A 569 10.40 4.78 -29.04
CA VAL A 569 10.61 4.74 -30.49
C VAL A 569 9.48 3.90 -31.10
N LEU A 570 8.75 4.48 -32.05
CA LEU A 570 7.68 3.80 -32.79
C LEU A 570 8.22 3.26 -34.13
N GLY A 571 7.85 2.02 -34.44
CA GLY A 571 8.26 1.27 -35.63
C GLY A 571 7.11 0.45 -36.24
N GLY A 572 7.45 -0.43 -37.18
CA GLY A 572 6.49 -1.32 -37.84
C GLY A 572 5.74 -0.69 -39.01
N LYS A 573 4.55 -1.22 -39.32
CA LYS A 573 3.61 -0.77 -40.35
C LYS A 573 2.19 -0.69 -39.76
N PRO A 574 1.23 0.05 -40.32
CA PRO A 574 -0.16 0.04 -39.84
C PRO A 574 -0.73 -1.39 -39.74
N GLY A 575 -1.47 -1.66 -38.66
CA GLY A 575 -1.96 -2.98 -38.26
C GLY A 575 -0.89 -3.96 -37.76
N LYS A 576 0.39 -3.53 -37.69
CA LYS A 576 1.57 -4.27 -37.20
C LYS A 576 2.62 -3.29 -36.67
N ARG A 577 2.20 -2.35 -35.81
CA ARG A 577 3.13 -1.39 -35.19
C ARG A 577 3.97 -2.04 -34.10
N THR A 578 5.12 -1.44 -33.83
CA THR A 578 6.02 -1.85 -32.77
C THR A 578 6.44 -0.64 -31.93
N VAL A 579 6.69 -0.88 -30.65
CA VAL A 579 7.32 0.11 -29.77
C VAL A 579 8.62 -0.47 -29.21
N THR A 580 9.67 0.36 -29.18
CA THR A 580 10.87 0.10 -28.38
C THR A 580 10.95 1.20 -27.33
N VAL A 581 11.06 0.82 -26.06
CA VAL A 581 11.11 1.77 -24.96
C VAL A 581 12.47 1.69 -24.28
N PRO A 582 13.44 2.56 -24.63
CA PRO A 582 14.75 2.57 -23.99
C PRO A 582 14.61 2.74 -22.49
N ALA A 583 15.49 2.11 -21.71
CA ALA A 583 15.63 2.42 -20.29
C ALA A 583 15.71 3.94 -20.08
N HIS A 584 14.80 4.47 -19.29
CA HIS A 584 15.07 5.70 -18.55
C HIS A 584 16.12 5.24 -17.51
N GLU A 585 17.28 5.88 -17.48
CA GLU A 585 18.58 5.21 -17.67
C GLU A 585 18.93 4.00 -16.78
N LEU A 586 19.02 4.12 -15.45
CA LEU A 586 19.85 3.20 -14.65
C LEU A 586 19.23 1.81 -14.45
N VAL A 587 17.99 1.65 -14.89
CA VAL A 587 17.05 0.74 -14.24
C VAL A 587 15.89 0.56 -15.23
N ASN A 588 15.98 -0.45 -16.11
CA ASN A 588 15.20 -0.64 -17.36
C ASN A 588 13.68 -0.50 -17.20
N ALA A 589 12.99 -0.08 -18.28
CA ALA A 589 11.60 0.36 -18.60
C ALA A 589 10.40 -0.60 -18.69
N ASN A 590 10.52 -1.60 -19.56
CA ASN A 590 9.52 -2.59 -19.99
C ASN A 590 10.29 -3.82 -20.51
#